data_AF-A0A6S7IK45-F1
#
_entry.id   AF-A0A6S7IK45-F1
#
_cell.length_a   1.000
_cell.length_b   1.000
_cell.length_c   1.000
_cell.angle_alpha   90.00
_cell.angle_beta   90.00
_cell.angle_gamma   90.00
#
_symmetry.space_group_name_H-M   'P 1'
#
loop_
_entity.id
_entity.type
_entity.pdbx_description
1 polymer ?
#
loop_
_entity_poly.entity_id
_entity_poly.type
_entity_poly.pdbx_seq_one_letter_code
_entity_poly.pdbx_strand_id
1 'polypeptide(L)'
;SERILSFVPPDGRFRLISYNVSTGVHMLPLYAKPRVLFQEGGTGRFELTIGTKQAMGKNVEKVVVTVPFPKQVLNVNLTQSVGTYSFDPIKKELTWEIGKMQAQNPTPNIKGNISLQSGVPPPEESPTIFLDFKISAYAASGLKVSRLDIYGEKYKPFKGVKYYTTAGRYQIRT
;
A
#
# COMPACT_ATOMS: atom_id res chain seq x y z
N SER A 1 31.36 -10.69 20.06
CA SER A 1 30.00 -10.57 20.63
C SER A 1 29.02 -11.35 19.78
N GLU A 2 28.35 -12.35 20.35
CA GLU A 2 27.29 -13.09 19.64
C GLU A 2 26.05 -12.21 19.48
N ARG A 3 25.47 -12.18 18.28
CA ARG A 3 24.28 -11.37 17.97
C ARG A 3 23.00 -12.16 18.31
N ILE A 4 22.84 -12.53 19.59
CA ILE A 4 21.73 -13.36 20.10
C ILE A 4 20.91 -12.56 21.12
N LEU A 5 19.58 -12.69 21.04
CA LEU A 5 18.65 -12.20 22.06
C LEU A 5 18.31 -13.35 23.01
N SER A 6 18.83 -13.29 24.24
CA SER A 6 18.55 -14.27 25.30
C SER A 6 17.72 -13.61 26.41
N PHE A 7 16.62 -14.24 26.82
CA PHE A 7 15.70 -13.69 27.81
C PHE A 7 14.78 -14.77 28.40
N VAL A 8 14.18 -14.49 29.56
CA VAL A 8 13.06 -15.27 30.12
C VAL A 8 11.76 -14.55 29.73
N PRO A 9 10.87 -15.16 28.94
CA PRO A 9 9.64 -14.50 28.48
C PRO A 9 8.65 -14.28 29.64
N PRO A 10 7.92 -13.15 29.67
CA PRO A 10 6.67 -13.06 30.39
C PRO A 10 5.62 -14.01 29.81
N ASP A 11 4.63 -14.38 30.63
CA ASP A 11 3.50 -15.17 30.15
C ASP A 11 2.62 -14.37 29.17
N GLY A 12 2.13 -15.07 28.14
CA GLY A 12 1.21 -14.49 27.17
C GLY A 12 1.87 -13.65 26.07
N ARG A 13 1.15 -12.62 25.59
CA ARG A 13 1.58 -11.79 24.45
C ARG A 13 2.36 -10.57 24.94
N PHE A 14 3.59 -10.41 24.45
CA PHE A 14 4.41 -9.24 24.73
C PHE A 14 5.21 -8.81 23.50
N ARG A 15 5.68 -7.57 23.49
CA ARG A 15 6.56 -7.03 22.46
C ARG A 15 8.01 -7.26 22.89
N LEU A 16 8.69 -8.19 22.23
CA LEU A 16 10.10 -8.49 22.51
C LEU A 16 11.04 -7.34 22.13
N ILE A 17 10.92 -6.83 20.89
CA ILE A 17 11.75 -5.73 20.38
C ILE A 17 10.95 -4.80 19.47
N SER A 18 11.38 -3.55 19.40
CA SER A 18 11.05 -2.60 18.34
C SER A 18 12.36 -2.12 17.73
N TYR A 19 12.43 -2.08 16.41
CA TYR A 19 13.66 -1.73 15.69
C TYR A 19 13.33 -0.87 14.48
N ASN A 20 14.30 -0.07 14.06
CA ASN A 20 14.28 0.68 12.82
C ASN A 20 15.33 0.11 11.88
N VAL A 21 15.05 0.08 10.58
CA VAL A 21 16.01 -0.34 9.56
C VAL A 21 16.25 0.83 8.62
N SER A 22 17.46 1.37 8.70
CA SER A 22 17.98 2.38 7.79
C SER A 22 18.75 1.68 6.66
N THR A 23 18.06 1.08 5.70
CA THR A 23 18.71 0.52 4.50
C THR A 23 18.26 1.24 3.24
N GLY A 24 19.25 1.58 2.41
CA GLY A 24 19.10 2.27 1.14
C GLY A 24 18.31 1.48 0.10
N VAL A 25 17.63 2.23 -0.78
CA VAL A 25 16.74 1.78 -1.86
C VAL A 25 15.69 0.77 -1.37
N HIS A 26 14.67 1.29 -0.69
CA HIS A 26 13.46 0.53 -0.41
C HIS A 26 12.92 -0.05 -1.71
N MET A 27 12.95 -1.38 -1.82
CA MET A 27 12.30 -2.12 -2.89
C MET A 27 10.78 -1.99 -2.70
N LEU A 28 10.24 -0.88 -3.22
CA LEU A 28 8.83 -0.55 -3.19
C LEU A 28 8.04 -1.70 -3.84
N PRO A 29 7.22 -2.45 -3.07
CA PRO A 29 6.56 -3.65 -3.58
C PRO A 29 5.54 -3.31 -4.67
N LEU A 30 4.95 -2.11 -4.59
CA LEU A 30 3.97 -1.57 -5.52
C LEU A 30 4.48 -0.30 -6.19
N TYR A 31 4.11 -0.11 -7.44
CA TYR A 31 4.26 1.16 -8.15
C TYR A 31 2.91 1.66 -8.64
N ALA A 32 2.79 2.96 -8.84
CA ALA A 32 1.65 3.61 -9.46
C ALA A 32 2.09 4.35 -10.73
N LYS A 33 1.23 4.34 -11.75
CA LYS A 33 1.36 5.14 -12.97
C LYS A 33 0.08 5.94 -13.15
N PRO A 34 -0.04 7.12 -12.52
CA PRO A 34 -1.17 8.00 -12.76
C PRO A 34 -0.95 8.81 -14.03
N ARG A 35 -2.04 9.15 -14.69
CA ARG A 35 -2.15 10.15 -15.74
C ARG A 35 -3.37 11.00 -15.40
N VAL A 36 -3.15 12.27 -15.13
CA VAL A 36 -4.22 13.21 -14.80
C VAL A 36 -4.13 14.35 -15.78
N LEU A 37 -5.26 14.71 -16.37
CA LEU A 37 -5.36 15.81 -17.31
C LEU A 37 -6.56 16.65 -16.92
N PHE A 38 -6.33 17.92 -16.61
CA PHE A 38 -7.37 18.89 -16.36
C PHE A 38 -7.49 19.80 -17.60
N GLN A 39 -8.71 20.05 -18.06
CA GLN A 39 -8.98 20.84 -19.25
C GLN A 39 -9.71 22.13 -18.87
N GLU A 40 -9.41 23.19 -19.61
CA GLU A 40 -10.26 24.38 -19.63
C GLU A 40 -11.65 23.99 -20.15
N GLY A 41 -12.71 24.50 -19.52
CA GLY A 41 -14.10 24.13 -19.85
C GLY A 41 -14.76 23.17 -18.87
N GLY A 42 -14.11 22.84 -17.74
CA GLY A 42 -14.76 22.12 -16.64
C GLY A 42 -14.70 20.59 -16.74
N THR A 43 -13.81 20.04 -17.59
CA THR A 43 -13.65 18.60 -17.76
C THR A 43 -12.21 18.16 -17.49
N GLY A 44 -12.03 16.88 -17.19
CA GLY A 44 -10.72 16.28 -17.04
C GLY A 44 -10.76 14.77 -17.24
N ARG A 45 -9.59 14.16 -17.20
CA ARG A 45 -9.40 12.72 -17.35
C ARG A 45 -8.47 12.21 -16.26
N PHE A 46 -8.84 11.08 -15.67
CA PHE A 46 -8.04 10.36 -14.69
C PHE A 46 -7.76 8.96 -15.22
N GLU A 47 -6.51 8.52 -15.16
CA GLU A 47 -6.12 7.14 -15.36
C GLU A 47 -5.09 6.77 -14.30
N LEU A 48 -5.23 5.62 -13.67
CA LEU A 48 -4.28 5.13 -12.69
C LEU A 48 -4.10 3.63 -12.87
N THR A 49 -2.85 3.21 -13.00
CA THR A 49 -2.46 1.80 -12.99
C THR A 49 -1.60 1.50 -11.78
N ILE A 50 -1.96 0.47 -11.01
CA ILE A 50 -1.16 -0.06 -9.92
C ILE A 50 -0.51 -1.36 -10.39
N GLY A 51 0.80 -1.51 -10.17
CA GLY A 51 1.49 -2.74 -10.51
C GLY A 51 2.40 -3.21 -9.38
N THR A 52 2.71 -4.50 -9.39
CA THR A 52 3.70 -5.08 -8.49
C THR A 52 5.07 -5.05 -9.15
N LYS A 53 6.10 -4.54 -8.45
CA LYS A 53 7.48 -4.56 -8.97
C LYS A 53 8.31 -5.64 -8.30
N GLN A 54 8.18 -5.75 -6.98
CA GLN A 54 9.18 -6.41 -6.13
C GLN A 54 8.57 -7.18 -4.96
N ALA A 55 7.33 -7.66 -5.10
CA ALA A 55 6.71 -8.53 -4.10
C ALA A 55 7.35 -9.94 -4.01
N MET A 56 8.44 -10.22 -4.74
CA MET A 56 9.15 -11.51 -4.74
C MET A 56 8.23 -12.72 -4.98
N GLY A 57 7.24 -12.56 -5.87
CA GLY A 57 6.22 -13.57 -6.15
C GLY A 57 5.18 -13.77 -5.03
N LYS A 58 5.18 -12.94 -3.97
CA LYS A 58 4.17 -12.96 -2.91
C LYS A 58 2.92 -12.19 -3.34
N ASN A 59 1.77 -12.69 -2.90
CA ASN A 59 0.51 -11.99 -3.08
C ASN A 59 0.47 -10.72 -2.24
N VAL A 60 -0.01 -9.64 -2.84
CA VAL A 60 -0.32 -8.40 -2.14
C VAL A 60 -1.83 -8.37 -1.88
N GLU A 61 -2.20 -8.16 -0.63
CA GLU A 61 -3.55 -8.29 -0.11
C GLU A 61 -4.01 -6.96 0.49
N LYS A 62 -5.33 -6.78 0.59
CA LYS A 62 -5.96 -5.57 1.15
C LYS A 62 -5.43 -4.29 0.52
N VAL A 63 -5.24 -4.31 -0.81
CA VAL A 63 -4.75 -3.16 -1.56
C VAL A 63 -5.88 -2.13 -1.69
N VAL A 64 -5.64 -0.94 -1.16
CA VAL A 64 -6.53 0.21 -1.23
C VAL A 64 -5.71 1.40 -1.73
N VAL A 65 -6.25 2.10 -2.72
CA VAL A 65 -5.69 3.35 -3.24
C VAL A 65 -6.55 4.50 -2.74
N THR A 66 -5.91 5.52 -2.19
CA THR A 66 -6.56 6.78 -1.83
C THR A 66 -5.94 7.92 -2.60
N VAL A 67 -6.79 8.75 -3.24
CA VAL A 67 -6.36 9.86 -4.08
C VAL A 67 -7.16 11.12 -3.69
N PRO A 68 -6.56 12.06 -2.94
CA PRO A 68 -7.15 13.37 -2.74
C PRO A 68 -7.04 14.20 -4.02
N PHE A 69 -8.18 14.66 -4.51
CA PHE A 69 -8.29 15.54 -5.66
C PHE A 69 -8.31 17.01 -5.23
N PRO A 70 -7.91 17.93 -6.13
CA PRO A 70 -8.07 19.36 -5.94
C PRO A 70 -9.53 19.76 -5.68
N LYS A 71 -9.73 20.85 -4.95
CA LYS A 71 -11.08 21.38 -4.60
C LYS A 71 -11.98 21.63 -5.80
N GLN A 72 -11.39 21.91 -6.96
CA GLN A 72 -12.08 22.14 -8.22
C GLN A 72 -12.78 20.88 -8.76
N VAL A 73 -12.40 19.69 -8.31
CA VAL A 73 -13.05 18.44 -8.73
C VAL A 73 -14.42 18.31 -8.05
N LEU A 74 -15.48 18.26 -8.85
CA LEU A 74 -16.85 18.11 -8.38
C LEU A 74 -17.26 16.65 -8.28
N ASN A 75 -16.88 15.85 -9.27
CA ASN A 75 -17.21 14.44 -9.36
C ASN A 75 -16.19 13.68 -10.21
N VAL A 76 -16.15 12.35 -10.07
CA VAL A 76 -15.41 11.44 -10.94
C VAL A 76 -16.34 10.34 -11.44
N ASN A 77 -16.28 10.06 -12.74
CA ASN A 77 -16.98 8.94 -13.35
C ASN A 77 -15.92 8.00 -13.94
N LEU A 78 -15.58 6.97 -13.17
CA LEU A 78 -14.48 6.06 -13.44
C LEU A 78 -14.98 4.64 -13.70
N THR A 79 -14.20 3.91 -14.49
CA THR A 79 -14.34 2.48 -14.72
C THR A 79 -13.06 1.80 -14.26
N GLN A 80 -13.19 0.94 -13.26
CA GLN A 80 -12.11 0.13 -12.69
C GLN A 80 -12.09 -1.27 -13.34
N SER A 81 -10.90 -1.82 -13.52
CA SER A 81 -10.72 -3.18 -14.05
C SER A 81 -11.07 -4.25 -13.00
N VAL A 82 -10.90 -3.93 -11.71
CA VAL A 82 -11.14 -4.84 -10.58
C VAL A 82 -11.58 -4.04 -9.35
N GLY A 83 -12.25 -4.73 -8.44
CA GLY A 83 -12.65 -4.15 -7.16
C GLY A 83 -13.75 -3.10 -7.30
N THR A 84 -13.84 -2.25 -6.29
CA THR A 84 -14.85 -1.19 -6.18
C THR A 84 -14.19 0.14 -5.89
N TYR A 85 -14.80 1.24 -6.33
CA TYR A 85 -14.34 2.57 -5.94
C TYR A 85 -15.51 3.40 -5.40
N SER A 86 -15.16 4.41 -4.61
CA SER A 86 -16.07 5.45 -4.15
C SER A 86 -15.37 6.79 -4.21
N PHE A 87 -16.14 7.85 -4.39
CA PHE A 87 -15.64 9.22 -4.35
C PHE A 87 -16.44 10.01 -3.33
N ASP A 88 -15.75 10.62 -2.38
CA ASP A 88 -16.32 11.55 -1.41
C ASP A 88 -16.22 12.97 -1.97
N PRO A 89 -17.33 13.59 -2.41
CA PRO A 89 -17.31 14.92 -3.01
C PRO A 89 -17.08 16.05 -1.99
N ILE A 90 -17.17 15.76 -0.69
CA ILE A 90 -16.91 16.71 0.40
C ILE A 90 -15.41 16.70 0.72
N LYS A 91 -14.84 15.52 0.97
CA LYS A 91 -13.39 15.36 1.20
C LYS A 91 -12.56 15.50 -0.07
N LYS A 92 -13.21 15.44 -1.24
CA LYS A 92 -12.57 15.41 -2.57
C LYS A 92 -11.66 14.20 -2.71
N GLU A 93 -12.07 13.05 -2.19
CA GLU A 93 -11.19 11.89 -2.08
C GLU A 93 -11.77 10.68 -2.82
N LEU A 94 -10.97 10.09 -3.71
CA LEU A 94 -11.26 8.80 -4.32
C LEU A 94 -10.65 7.69 -3.46
N THR A 95 -11.44 6.68 -3.14
CA THR A 95 -11.00 5.41 -2.57
C THR A 95 -11.26 4.29 -3.57
N TRP A 96 -10.22 3.55 -3.96
CA TRP A 96 -10.33 2.38 -4.83
C TRP A 96 -9.82 1.13 -4.11
N GLU A 97 -10.75 0.23 -3.78
CA GLU A 97 -10.49 -1.04 -3.12
C GLU A 97 -10.21 -2.13 -4.15
N ILE A 98 -8.92 -2.39 -4.41
CA ILE A 98 -8.45 -3.43 -5.34
C ILE A 98 -8.60 -4.82 -4.71
N GLY A 99 -8.42 -4.92 -3.39
CA GLY A 99 -8.46 -6.19 -2.68
C GLY A 99 -7.14 -6.96 -2.82
N LYS A 100 -7.07 -7.98 -3.68
CA LYS A 100 -5.89 -8.85 -3.81
C LYS A 100 -5.29 -8.77 -5.20
N MET A 101 -3.99 -8.49 -5.29
CA MET A 101 -3.22 -8.55 -6.52
C MET A 101 -2.59 -9.94 -6.69
N GLN A 102 -2.88 -10.59 -7.82
CA GLN A 102 -2.40 -11.93 -8.19
C GLN A 102 -1.77 -11.91 -9.59
N ALA A 103 -1.05 -12.97 -9.94
CA ALA A 103 -0.34 -13.07 -11.22
C ALA A 103 -1.25 -12.92 -12.46
N GLN A 104 -2.54 -13.29 -12.36
CA GLN A 104 -3.51 -13.14 -13.45
C GLN A 104 -3.90 -11.68 -13.73
N ASN A 105 -3.80 -10.80 -12.74
CA ASN A 105 -4.08 -9.36 -12.85
C ASN A 105 -2.87 -8.58 -12.31
N PRO A 106 -1.75 -8.56 -13.06
CA PRO A 106 -0.51 -7.96 -12.57
C PRO A 106 -0.60 -6.43 -12.48
N THR A 107 -1.55 -5.82 -13.22
CA THR A 107 -1.71 -4.37 -13.35
C THR A 107 -3.19 -3.91 -13.35
N PRO A 108 -3.89 -3.97 -12.20
CA PRO A 108 -5.15 -3.28 -11.99
C PRO A 108 -5.08 -1.83 -12.48
N ASN A 109 -6.15 -1.37 -13.13
CA ASN A 109 -6.27 0.02 -13.54
C ASN A 109 -7.68 0.57 -13.30
N ILE A 110 -7.76 1.89 -13.13
CA ILE A 110 -8.99 2.65 -13.07
C ILE A 110 -8.85 3.88 -13.96
N LYS A 111 -9.86 4.15 -14.79
CA LYS A 111 -9.81 5.28 -15.73
C LYS A 111 -11.19 5.87 -16.00
N GLY A 112 -11.24 7.15 -16.33
CA GLY A 112 -12.48 7.81 -16.72
C GLY A 112 -12.38 9.32 -16.66
N ASN A 113 -13.56 9.95 -16.55
CA ASN A 113 -13.72 11.39 -16.65
C ASN A 113 -13.79 12.03 -15.26
N ILE A 114 -13.26 13.24 -15.17
CA ILE A 114 -13.37 14.14 -14.02
C ILE A 114 -14.27 15.30 -14.43
N SER A 115 -15.21 15.67 -13.57
CA SER A 115 -15.96 16.92 -13.69
C SER A 115 -15.32 17.98 -12.80
N LEU A 116 -14.94 19.11 -13.39
CA LEU A 116 -14.36 20.26 -12.71
C LEU A 116 -15.37 21.39 -12.60
N GLN A 117 -15.16 22.29 -11.65
CA GLN A 117 -15.87 23.55 -11.57
C GLN A 117 -15.54 24.43 -12.79
N SER A 118 -16.58 24.88 -13.50
CA SER A 118 -16.42 25.79 -14.64
C SER A 118 -16.08 27.22 -14.17
N GLY A 119 -15.36 27.97 -15.01
CA GLY A 119 -14.98 29.36 -14.73
C GLY A 119 -13.83 29.55 -13.74
N VAL A 120 -13.16 28.46 -13.33
CA VAL A 120 -11.97 28.49 -12.47
C VAL A 120 -10.78 27.92 -13.26
N PRO A 121 -9.56 28.47 -13.10
CA PRO A 121 -8.38 27.88 -13.72
C PRO A 121 -8.21 26.41 -13.35
N PRO A 122 -7.76 25.56 -14.29
CA PRO A 122 -7.51 24.15 -14.02
C PRO A 122 -6.44 24.00 -12.92
N PRO A 123 -6.51 22.95 -12.08
CA PRO A 123 -5.46 22.68 -11.10
C PRO A 123 -4.10 22.44 -11.77
N GLU A 124 -3.05 23.01 -11.18
CA GLU A 124 -1.66 22.83 -11.66
C GLU A 124 -0.99 21.57 -11.07
N GLU A 125 -1.43 21.14 -9.89
CA GLU A 125 -0.83 20.01 -9.17
C GLU A 125 -1.54 18.69 -9.48
N SER A 126 -0.72 17.65 -9.74
CA SER A 126 -1.21 16.28 -9.83
C SER A 126 -1.45 15.70 -8.43
N PRO A 127 -2.54 14.94 -8.22
CA PRO A 127 -2.87 14.41 -6.91
C PRO A 127 -1.84 13.38 -6.44
N THR A 128 -1.51 13.41 -5.15
CA THR A 128 -0.66 12.38 -4.53
C THR A 128 -1.43 11.07 -4.40
N ILE A 129 -0.81 9.94 -4.75
CA ILE A 129 -1.42 8.61 -4.62
C ILE A 129 -0.97 7.97 -3.31
N PHE A 130 -1.92 7.63 -2.44
CA PHE A 130 -1.67 6.87 -1.22
C PHE A 130 -2.03 5.40 -1.42
N LEU A 131 -1.23 4.51 -0.84
CA LEU A 131 -1.44 3.06 -0.94
C LEU A 131 -1.42 2.41 0.43
N ASP A 132 -2.49 1.70 0.74
CA ASP A 132 -2.54 0.74 1.84
C ASP A 132 -2.50 -0.67 1.29
N PHE A 133 -1.73 -1.55 1.93
CA PHE A 133 -1.62 -2.95 1.53
C PHE A 133 -1.04 -3.82 2.64
N LYS A 134 -1.13 -5.13 2.46
CA LYS A 134 -0.51 -6.16 3.28
C LYS A 134 0.18 -7.21 2.41
N ILE A 135 1.36 -7.65 2.80
CA ILE A 135 2.07 -8.78 2.19
C ILE A 135 2.29 -9.83 3.26
N SER A 136 1.68 -10.99 3.07
CA SER A 136 1.80 -12.14 3.97
C SER A 136 3.09 -12.92 3.67
N ALA A 137 3.72 -13.48 4.71
CA ALA A 137 4.97 -14.24 4.62
C ALA A 137 6.14 -13.44 3.99
N TYR A 138 6.18 -12.13 4.25
CA TYR A 138 7.21 -11.21 3.76
C TYR A 138 7.60 -10.19 4.82
N ALA A 139 8.91 -9.98 4.99
CA ALA A 139 9.48 -8.95 5.85
C ALA A 139 10.26 -7.96 4.98
N ALA A 140 9.72 -6.75 4.78
CA ALA A 140 10.36 -5.73 3.94
C ALA A 140 11.75 -5.29 4.44
N SER A 141 12.05 -5.49 5.72
CA SER A 141 13.39 -5.27 6.29
C SER A 141 14.43 -6.30 5.87
N GLY A 142 14.00 -7.41 5.24
CA GLY A 142 14.85 -8.58 5.00
C GLY A 142 15.14 -9.42 6.25
N LEU A 143 14.59 -9.04 7.42
CA LEU A 143 14.82 -9.77 8.66
C LEU A 143 14.25 -11.19 8.59
N LYS A 144 15.08 -12.17 8.92
CA LYS A 144 14.70 -13.57 9.03
C LYS A 144 15.22 -14.14 10.35
N VAL A 145 14.32 -14.69 11.15
CA VAL A 145 14.64 -15.48 12.34
C VAL A 145 15.38 -16.73 11.90
N SER A 146 16.62 -16.88 12.38
CA SER A 146 17.47 -18.04 12.10
C SER A 146 17.08 -19.24 12.97
N ARG A 147 17.01 -19.04 14.29
CA ARG A 147 16.70 -20.09 15.26
C ARG A 147 16.00 -19.50 16.49
N LEU A 148 15.19 -20.33 17.14
CA LEU A 148 14.61 -20.09 18.46
C LEU A 148 14.83 -21.34 19.30
N ASP A 149 15.54 -21.20 20.41
CA ASP A 149 15.84 -22.29 21.35
C ASP A 149 15.22 -22.00 22.69
N ILE A 150 14.71 -23.06 23.31
CA ILE A 150 14.06 -23.00 24.61
C ILE A 150 14.82 -23.98 25.50
N TYR A 151 15.29 -23.47 26.62
CA TYR A 151 16.04 -24.20 27.63
C TYR A 151 15.26 -24.20 28.94
N GLY A 152 15.55 -25.16 29.83
CA GLY A 152 14.89 -25.26 31.13
C GLY A 152 13.57 -26.02 31.13
N GLU A 153 13.00 -26.31 29.96
CA GLU A 153 11.75 -27.07 29.82
C GLU A 153 12.01 -28.51 29.33
N LYS A 154 11.32 -29.48 29.93
CA LYS A 154 11.43 -30.91 29.56
C LYS A 154 10.61 -31.28 28.33
N TYR A 155 9.57 -30.49 28.02
CA TYR A 155 8.70 -30.74 26.88
C TYR A 155 9.23 -30.09 25.59
N LYS A 156 8.73 -30.54 24.43
CA LYS A 156 9.10 -29.98 23.11
C LYS A 156 7.99 -29.04 22.61
N PRO A 157 8.09 -27.72 22.85
CA PRO A 157 7.09 -26.77 22.38
C PRO A 157 7.06 -26.67 20.86
N PHE A 158 5.88 -26.37 20.32
CA PHE A 158 5.77 -25.89 18.95
C PHE A 158 6.38 -24.48 18.85
N LYS A 159 7.23 -24.27 17.83
CA LYS A 159 7.89 -22.99 17.56
C LYS A 159 7.45 -22.51 16.18
N GLY A 160 6.85 -21.33 16.11
CA GLY A 160 6.37 -20.73 14.87
C GLY A 160 6.81 -19.28 14.74
N VAL A 161 7.07 -18.86 13.49
CA VAL A 161 7.30 -17.46 13.15
C VAL A 161 6.40 -17.08 11.98
N LYS A 162 5.79 -15.90 12.06
CA LYS A 162 4.98 -15.33 10.99
C LYS A 162 5.52 -13.96 10.64
N TYR A 163 5.80 -13.76 9.36
CA TYR A 163 6.15 -12.46 8.81
C TYR A 163 4.96 -11.86 8.08
N TYR A 164 4.77 -10.56 8.25
CA TYR A 164 3.89 -9.78 7.41
C TYR A 164 4.42 -8.36 7.33
N THR A 165 4.16 -7.72 6.19
CA THR A 165 4.44 -6.30 5.96
C THR A 165 3.11 -5.61 5.73
N THR A 166 2.87 -4.50 6.40
CA THR A 166 1.77 -3.58 6.09
C THR A 166 2.34 -2.25 5.62
N ALA A 167 1.60 -1.55 4.77
CA ALA A 167 1.93 -0.17 4.47
C ALA A 167 1.97 0.67 5.76
N GLY A 168 2.96 1.55 5.84
CA GLY A 168 2.91 2.72 6.73
C GLY A 168 2.40 3.91 5.92
N ARG A 169 3.09 5.05 6.00
CA ARG A 169 2.82 6.17 5.09
C ARG A 169 3.44 5.90 3.72
N TYR A 170 2.71 5.21 2.85
CA TYR A 170 3.14 4.93 1.48
C TYR A 170 2.48 5.92 0.51
N GLN A 171 3.28 6.84 -0.04
CA GLN A 171 2.78 7.87 -0.95
C GLN A 171 3.64 7.91 -2.23
N ILE A 172 2.99 8.07 -3.37
CA ILE A 172 3.62 8.25 -4.68
C ILE A 172 3.21 9.63 -5.18
N ARG A 173 4.21 10.50 -5.39
CA ARG A 173 4.04 11.81 -5.99
C ARG A 173 4.43 11.75 -7.46
N THR A 174 3.74 12.53 -8.28
CA THR A 174 3.96 12.63 -9.73
C THR A 174 4.24 14.04 -10.15
#